data_AF-E1LD51-F1
#
_entry.id   AF-E1LD51-F1
#
_cell.length_a   1.000
_cell.length_b   1.000
_cell.length_c   1.000
_cell.angle_alpha   90.00
_cell.angle_beta   90.00
_cell.angle_gamma   90.00
#
_symmetry.space_group_name_H-M   'P 1'
#
loop_
_entity.id
_entity.type
_entity.pdbx_description
1 polymer ?
#
loop_
_entity_poly.entity_id
_entity_poly.type
_entity_poly.pdbx_seq_one_letter_code
_entity_poly.pdbx_strand_id
1 'polypeptide(L)'
;MKLWKLNKRSSTLADMSMNRILLSELIVKGVLVGIIAGFFGAAYRYLILESEHIRWHLMGDISLEWAIGWLIAMVIFAFIVDQLLTWAPLSGGSGIPQIEGEMLGLFDMKPYRTLISKMIGGVLTGFAGFSVGREGPAVQIGGSAGKIVSYWMNSGLREQRILTSAGAGAGLTAAFSAPVSGAMFVFEEVHKSFYPYLVIPTFVATLISNYITVTIFGLTPALGFSVTSGMPLDYFPVLLGVGILMGLCGVLFCRMIFAFKRFFEWMKCSRFLKLVITFVTVAVIGFDSQLLLGGGNDLVGQLAFQSHGVLLLGGIVLGKILLTTFCYGSGAQGGIFLPMLVIGASAGAFCESLLSSAGLISPDFVPQFVICAMGGMLAAAMRTPILAILLVLEMTDSFSNIYAIGIVTIVAYLVAEMLKEPPIYDSLLQAMSGQSNLENVQTFFQTKVPVVASYVDTQLQDLNLPEGTLIVSIRRNGTYIVPLNDVKLQPGDELQVSCERGRLKAAKSYFQSN
;
A
#
# COMPACT_ATOMS: atom_id res chain seq x y z
N MET A 1 39.91 -51.34 12.11
CA MET A 1 39.73 -50.25 13.08
C MET A 1 39.84 -48.93 12.34
N LYS A 2 38.77 -48.11 12.44
CA LYS A 2 38.58 -46.68 12.11
C LYS A 2 39.63 -45.93 11.27
N LEU A 3 39.15 -45.28 10.20
CA LEU A 3 39.46 -43.89 9.86
C LEU A 3 38.41 -43.40 8.84
N TRP A 4 37.33 -42.76 9.31
CA TRP A 4 36.50 -41.84 8.53
C TRP A 4 35.53 -41.14 9.48
N LYS A 5 35.79 -39.84 9.74
CA LYS A 5 34.80 -38.79 10.13
C LYS A 5 35.53 -37.61 10.78
N LEU A 6 35.99 -36.67 9.95
CA LEU A 6 36.27 -35.29 10.35
C LEU A 6 36.01 -34.39 9.13
N ASN A 7 34.74 -34.20 8.73
CA ASN A 7 34.41 -33.11 7.79
C ASN A 7 32.97 -32.56 7.86
N LYS A 8 32.23 -32.76 8.97
CA LYS A 8 30.86 -32.23 9.13
C LYS A 8 30.74 -30.88 9.85
N ARG A 9 31.85 -30.32 10.37
CA ARG A 9 31.86 -29.03 11.08
C ARG A 9 32.22 -27.82 10.21
N SER A 10 32.86 -28.03 9.05
CA SER A 10 33.26 -26.93 8.17
C SER A 10 32.10 -26.37 7.34
N SER A 11 31.14 -27.22 6.94
CA SER A 11 30.00 -26.81 6.11
C SER A 11 29.01 -25.90 6.85
N THR A 12 28.72 -26.15 8.13
CA THR A 12 27.78 -25.33 8.92
C THR A 12 28.33 -23.95 9.22
N LEU A 13 29.62 -23.82 9.54
CA LEU A 13 30.26 -22.51 9.74
C LEU A 13 30.38 -21.74 8.42
N ALA A 14 30.69 -22.42 7.32
CA ALA A 14 30.72 -21.83 5.99
C ALA A 14 29.33 -21.35 5.54
N ASP A 15 28.27 -22.15 5.75
CA ASP A 15 26.88 -21.77 5.42
C ASP A 15 26.36 -20.63 6.30
N MET A 16 26.71 -20.62 7.59
CA MET A 16 26.41 -19.50 8.49
C MET A 16 27.17 -18.23 8.06
N SER A 17 28.43 -18.36 7.61
CA SER A 17 29.19 -17.23 7.08
C SER A 17 28.62 -16.71 5.75
N MET A 18 28.19 -17.62 4.85
CA MET A 18 27.57 -17.29 3.57
C MET A 18 26.23 -16.54 3.77
N ASN A 19 25.41 -16.98 4.73
CA ASN A 19 24.19 -16.28 5.11
C ASN A 19 24.46 -14.88 5.68
N ARG A 20 25.53 -14.72 6.47
CA ARG A 20 25.91 -13.42 7.04
C ARG A 20 26.42 -12.47 5.96
N ILE A 21 27.24 -12.97 5.03
CA ILE A 21 27.73 -12.19 3.88
C ILE A 21 26.55 -11.73 3.04
N LEU A 22 25.66 -12.64 2.63
CA LEU A 22 24.49 -12.29 1.83
C LEU A 22 23.55 -11.32 2.54
N LEU A 23 23.32 -11.49 3.84
CA LEU A 23 22.52 -10.55 4.62
C LEU A 23 23.20 -9.17 4.72
N SER A 24 24.52 -9.13 4.94
CA SER A 24 25.27 -7.87 4.98
C SER A 24 25.26 -7.14 3.64
N GLU A 25 25.34 -7.87 2.53
CA GLU A 25 25.24 -7.32 1.19
C GLU A 25 23.85 -6.74 0.92
N LEU A 26 22.79 -7.47 1.31
CA LEU A 26 21.41 -6.98 1.24
C LEU A 26 21.19 -5.75 2.11
N ILE A 27 21.82 -5.66 3.29
CA ILE A 27 21.76 -4.46 4.13
C ILE A 27 22.36 -3.26 3.39
N VAL A 28 23.56 -3.40 2.81
CA VAL A 28 24.21 -2.32 2.05
C VAL A 28 23.36 -1.90 0.86
N LYS A 29 22.82 -2.87 0.11
CA LYS A 29 21.88 -2.58 -0.99
C LYS A 29 20.60 -1.92 -0.48
N GLY A 30 20.08 -2.33 0.66
CA GLY A 30 18.94 -1.71 1.34
C GLY A 30 19.19 -0.25 1.71
N VAL A 31 20.39 0.09 2.20
CA VAL A 31 20.80 1.49 2.42
C VAL A 31 20.75 2.28 1.11
N LEU A 32 21.35 1.77 0.04
CA LEU A 32 21.37 2.44 -1.26
C LEU A 32 19.96 2.64 -1.83
N VAL A 33 19.11 1.62 -1.73
CA VAL A 33 17.68 1.72 -2.09
C VAL A 33 16.98 2.79 -1.26
N GLY A 34 17.19 2.80 0.06
CA GLY A 34 16.62 3.80 0.97
C GLY A 34 17.04 5.23 0.63
N ILE A 35 18.31 5.44 0.24
CA ILE A 35 18.80 6.76 -0.17
C ILE A 35 18.07 7.23 -1.43
N ILE A 36 18.03 6.40 -2.47
CA ILE A 36 17.50 6.81 -3.78
C ILE A 36 15.97 6.90 -3.73
N ALA A 37 15.30 5.90 -3.17
CA ALA A 37 13.85 5.90 -3.01
C ALA A 37 13.40 7.03 -2.05
N GLY A 38 14.14 7.27 -0.96
CA GLY A 38 13.88 8.36 -0.03
C GLY A 38 14.03 9.73 -0.67
N PHE A 39 15.11 9.95 -1.43
CA PHE A 39 15.31 11.19 -2.18
C PHE A 39 14.16 11.46 -3.17
N PHE A 40 13.85 10.51 -4.06
CA PHE A 40 12.79 10.72 -5.05
C PHE A 40 11.40 10.77 -4.41
N GLY A 41 11.13 9.98 -3.37
CA GLY A 41 9.88 10.00 -2.64
C GLY A 41 9.65 11.32 -1.88
N ALA A 42 10.68 11.82 -1.19
CA ALA A 42 10.59 13.09 -0.48
C ALA A 42 10.50 14.28 -1.45
N ALA A 43 11.26 14.27 -2.55
CA ALA A 43 11.15 15.27 -3.61
C ALA A 43 9.75 15.27 -4.23
N TYR A 44 9.18 14.09 -4.51
CA TYR A 44 7.83 13.97 -5.04
C TYR A 44 6.77 14.50 -4.06
N ARG A 45 6.89 14.18 -2.76
CA ARG A 45 6.03 14.75 -1.71
C ARG A 45 6.15 16.27 -1.66
N TYR A 46 7.36 16.80 -1.70
CA TYR A 46 7.62 18.25 -1.66
C TYR A 46 6.95 18.95 -2.85
N LEU A 47 7.17 18.45 -4.08
CA LEU A 47 6.61 19.03 -5.29
C LEU A 47 5.07 19.03 -5.31
N ILE A 48 4.43 18.02 -4.72
CA ILE A 48 2.96 18.00 -4.59
C ILE A 48 2.49 19.02 -3.57
N LEU A 49 3.11 19.10 -2.40
CA LEU A 49 2.69 20.05 -1.37
C LEU A 49 2.84 21.50 -1.86
N GLU A 50 3.95 21.81 -2.51
CA GLU A 50 4.16 23.13 -3.13
C GLU A 50 3.16 23.40 -4.26
N SER A 51 2.84 22.40 -5.09
CA SER A 51 1.86 22.59 -6.16
C SER A 51 0.44 22.80 -5.61
N GLU A 52 0.05 22.09 -4.56
CA GLU A 52 -1.23 22.30 -3.86
C GLU A 52 -1.30 23.70 -3.24
N HIS A 53 -0.22 24.16 -2.60
CA HIS A 53 -0.13 25.49 -2.04
C HIS A 53 -0.24 26.59 -3.11
N ILE A 54 0.49 26.45 -4.23
CA ILE A 54 0.40 27.37 -5.37
C ILE A 54 -1.01 27.37 -5.96
N ARG A 55 -1.63 26.19 -6.14
CA ARG A 55 -3.01 26.07 -6.64
C ARG A 55 -3.98 26.83 -5.74
N TRP A 56 -3.88 26.67 -4.42
CA TRP A 56 -4.75 27.36 -3.47
C TRP A 56 -4.69 28.88 -3.64
N HIS A 57 -3.48 29.43 -3.77
CA HIS A 57 -3.28 30.86 -3.99
C HIS A 57 -3.81 31.32 -5.35
N LEU A 58 -3.56 30.55 -6.40
CA LEU A 58 -4.07 30.85 -7.74
C LEU A 58 -5.59 30.81 -7.83
N MET A 59 -6.25 29.98 -7.02
CA MET A 59 -7.70 29.79 -7.03
C MET A 59 -8.47 30.64 -6.01
N GLY A 60 -7.79 31.31 -5.06
CA GLY A 60 -8.44 32.09 -4.00
C GLY A 60 -9.13 33.38 -4.45
N ASP A 61 -8.63 34.04 -5.51
CA ASP A 61 -9.13 35.33 -6.04
C ASP A 61 -9.28 35.31 -7.57
N ILE A 62 -10.04 34.35 -8.10
CA ILE A 62 -10.14 34.15 -9.55
C ILE A 62 -11.09 35.14 -10.23
N SER A 63 -10.53 35.95 -11.12
CA SER A 63 -11.29 36.66 -12.17
C SER A 63 -11.69 35.70 -13.30
N LEU A 64 -12.72 36.04 -14.08
CA LEU A 64 -13.16 35.22 -15.21
C LEU A 64 -12.04 34.94 -16.23
N GLU A 65 -11.14 35.90 -16.48
CA GLU A 65 -10.00 35.73 -17.39
C GLU A 65 -9.00 34.68 -16.87
N TRP A 66 -8.71 34.73 -15.57
CA TRP A 66 -7.87 33.74 -14.89
C TRP A 66 -8.52 32.35 -14.89
N ALA A 67 -9.84 32.26 -14.73
CA ALA A 67 -10.57 30.99 -14.84
C ALA A 67 -10.40 30.34 -16.22
N ILE A 68 -10.52 31.14 -17.30
CA ILE A 68 -10.31 30.66 -18.67
C ILE A 68 -8.86 30.22 -18.87
N GLY A 69 -7.90 31.00 -18.39
CA GLY A 69 -6.48 30.63 -18.42
C GLY A 69 -6.19 29.31 -17.70
N TRP A 70 -6.81 29.10 -16.54
CA TRP A 70 -6.69 27.86 -15.78
C TRP A 70 -7.30 26.67 -16.53
N LEU A 71 -8.46 26.83 -17.17
CA LEU A 71 -9.06 25.79 -18.01
C LEU A 71 -8.20 25.44 -19.24
N ILE A 72 -7.52 26.41 -19.85
CA ILE A 72 -6.55 26.14 -20.93
C ILE A 72 -5.36 25.34 -20.38
N ALA A 73 -4.85 25.71 -19.20
CA ALA A 73 -3.77 24.95 -18.54
C ALA A 73 -4.18 23.50 -18.25
N MET A 74 -5.44 23.25 -17.84
CA MET A 74 -5.98 21.91 -17.64
C MET A 74 -5.92 21.04 -18.91
N VAL A 75 -6.20 21.61 -20.08
CA VAL A 75 -6.09 20.88 -21.37
C VAL A 75 -4.63 20.57 -21.69
N ILE A 76 -3.71 21.49 -21.42
CA ILE A 76 -2.26 21.28 -21.60
C ILE A 76 -1.77 20.18 -20.66
N PHE A 77 -2.19 20.18 -19.39
CA PHE A 77 -1.84 19.12 -18.44
C PHE A 77 -2.38 17.76 -18.88
N ALA A 78 -3.63 17.70 -19.35
CA ALA A 78 -4.19 16.48 -19.92
C ALA A 78 -3.38 15.96 -21.11
N PHE A 79 -2.85 16.85 -21.97
CA PHE A 79 -1.99 16.48 -23.09
C PHE A 79 -0.67 15.89 -22.61
N ILE A 80 0.01 16.56 -21.67
CA ILE A 80 1.28 16.07 -21.12
C ILE A 80 1.09 14.71 -20.44
N VAL A 81 0.05 14.56 -19.62
CA VAL A 81 -0.28 13.30 -18.96
C VAL A 81 -0.56 12.19 -19.97
N ASP A 82 -1.29 12.47 -21.05
CA ASP A 82 -1.51 11.51 -22.13
C ASP A 82 -0.20 11.05 -22.81
N GLN A 83 0.72 11.98 -23.08
CA GLN A 83 2.03 11.63 -23.65
C GLN A 83 2.87 10.78 -22.68
N LEU A 84 2.88 11.11 -21.40
CA LEU A 84 3.56 10.34 -20.36
C LEU A 84 3.00 8.92 -20.24
N LEU A 85 1.68 8.76 -20.29
CA LEU A 85 1.02 7.44 -20.30
C LEU A 85 1.24 6.66 -21.60
N THR A 86 1.52 7.33 -22.73
CA THR A 86 1.98 6.64 -23.95
C THR A 86 3.41 6.13 -23.79
N TRP A 87 4.28 6.93 -23.17
CA TRP A 87 5.70 6.62 -23.01
C TRP A 87 5.97 5.54 -21.93
N ALA A 88 5.20 5.57 -20.86
CA ALA A 88 5.24 4.60 -19.75
C ALA A 88 3.81 4.15 -19.36
N PRO A 89 3.20 3.19 -20.09
CA PRO A 89 1.81 2.77 -19.88
C PRO A 89 1.49 2.27 -18.47
N LEU A 90 2.46 1.59 -17.82
CA LEU A 90 2.30 1.08 -16.46
C LEU A 90 2.38 2.16 -15.38
N SER A 91 2.62 3.43 -15.73
CA SER A 91 2.65 4.54 -14.76
C SER A 91 1.27 5.08 -14.39
N GLY A 92 0.17 4.68 -15.06
CA GLY A 92 -1.18 5.15 -14.75
C GLY A 92 -1.75 4.67 -13.39
N GLY A 93 -2.81 5.30 -12.90
CA GLY A 93 -3.49 4.92 -11.66
C GLY A 93 -2.59 4.94 -10.42
N SER A 94 -2.81 3.99 -9.49
CA SER A 94 -2.13 3.98 -8.19
C SER A 94 -0.64 3.73 -8.31
N GLY A 95 -0.22 2.59 -8.87
CA GLY A 95 1.17 2.14 -8.87
C GLY A 95 1.42 0.92 -7.99
N ILE A 96 0.61 0.73 -6.94
CA ILE A 96 0.66 -0.45 -6.06
C ILE A 96 0.35 -1.75 -6.82
N PRO A 97 -0.76 -1.85 -7.59
CA PRO A 97 -1.02 -3.05 -8.40
C PRO A 97 0.11 -3.39 -9.37
N GLN A 98 0.80 -2.38 -9.90
CA GLN A 98 1.91 -2.61 -10.83
C GLN A 98 3.14 -3.18 -10.14
N ILE A 99 3.46 -2.71 -8.93
CA ILE A 99 4.53 -3.29 -8.11
C ILE A 99 4.18 -4.74 -7.72
N GLU A 100 2.93 -5.02 -7.34
CA GLU A 100 2.48 -6.40 -7.08
C GLU A 100 2.56 -7.28 -8.32
N GLY A 101 2.08 -6.79 -9.45
CA GLY A 101 2.16 -7.50 -10.73
C GLY A 101 3.60 -7.79 -11.14
N GLU A 102 4.54 -6.89 -10.83
CA GLU A 102 5.97 -7.13 -11.03
C GLU A 102 6.51 -8.22 -10.10
N MET A 103 6.09 -8.24 -8.83
CA MET A 103 6.51 -9.29 -7.89
C MET A 103 5.99 -10.67 -8.31
N LEU A 104 4.79 -10.71 -8.91
CA LEU A 104 4.20 -11.90 -9.50
C LEU A 104 4.76 -12.23 -10.90
N GLY A 105 5.57 -11.35 -11.50
CA GLY A 105 6.10 -11.53 -12.85
C GLY A 105 5.07 -11.37 -13.97
N LEU A 106 3.92 -10.76 -13.69
CA LEU A 106 2.88 -10.42 -14.68
C LEU A 106 3.29 -9.24 -15.55
N PHE A 107 4.12 -8.34 -15.01
CA PHE A 107 4.62 -7.16 -15.70
C PHE A 107 6.14 -7.09 -15.63
N ASP A 108 6.74 -6.46 -16.65
CA ASP A 108 8.11 -5.97 -16.62
C ASP A 108 8.12 -4.46 -16.85
N MET A 109 8.06 -3.71 -15.75
CA MET A 109 8.03 -2.26 -15.75
C MET A 109 9.41 -1.69 -16.09
N LYS A 110 9.49 -0.82 -17.09
CA LYS A 110 10.72 -0.07 -17.39
C LYS A 110 10.94 0.98 -16.29
N PRO A 111 11.91 0.81 -15.38
CA PRO A 111 11.89 1.55 -14.11
C PRO A 111 12.23 3.03 -14.29
N TYR A 112 13.20 3.38 -15.15
CA TYR A 112 13.54 4.78 -15.43
C TYR A 112 12.37 5.57 -16.02
N ARG A 113 11.70 5.00 -17.03
CA ARG A 113 10.55 5.65 -17.68
C ARG A 113 9.38 5.80 -16.71
N THR A 114 9.14 4.76 -15.92
CA THR A 114 8.02 4.76 -14.99
C THR A 114 8.25 5.75 -13.85
N LEU A 115 9.46 5.81 -13.29
CA LEU A 115 9.83 6.79 -12.27
C LEU A 115 9.57 8.23 -12.75
N ILE A 116 10.10 8.60 -13.92
CA ILE A 116 9.96 9.97 -14.46
C ILE A 116 8.49 10.27 -14.80
N SER A 117 7.82 9.35 -15.48
CA SER A 117 6.40 9.51 -15.85
C SER A 117 5.51 9.67 -14.62
N LYS A 118 5.75 8.87 -13.58
CA LYS A 118 4.94 8.88 -12.36
C LYS A 118 5.16 10.16 -11.57
N MET A 119 6.39 10.64 -11.45
CA MET A 119 6.70 11.89 -10.79
C MET A 119 6.03 13.08 -11.48
N ILE A 120 6.26 13.26 -12.79
CA ILE A 120 5.71 14.42 -13.51
C ILE A 120 4.18 14.34 -13.58
N GLY A 121 3.64 13.17 -13.97
CA GLY A 121 2.19 12.99 -14.07
C GLY A 121 1.47 13.19 -12.74
N GLY A 122 2.02 12.66 -11.64
CA GLY A 122 1.47 12.82 -10.30
C GLY A 122 1.53 14.26 -9.77
N VAL A 123 2.60 15.00 -10.07
CA VAL A 123 2.68 16.43 -9.71
C VAL A 123 1.66 17.25 -10.49
N LEU A 124 1.44 16.96 -11.78
CA LEU A 124 0.44 17.67 -12.59
C LEU A 124 -1.00 17.37 -12.16
N THR A 125 -1.32 16.11 -11.82
CA THR A 125 -2.66 15.77 -11.32
C THR A 125 -2.91 16.37 -9.93
N GLY A 126 -1.91 16.34 -9.05
CA GLY A 126 -1.95 17.05 -7.77
C GLY A 126 -2.15 18.57 -7.97
N PHE A 127 -1.38 19.18 -8.86
CA PHE A 127 -1.48 20.60 -9.15
C PHE A 127 -2.85 21.00 -9.74
N ALA A 128 -3.46 20.12 -10.54
CA ALA A 128 -4.80 20.33 -11.08
C ALA A 128 -5.92 20.21 -10.03
N GLY A 129 -5.67 19.61 -8.87
CA GLY A 129 -6.71 19.40 -7.85
C GLY A 129 -7.32 18.01 -7.81
N PHE A 130 -6.74 17.02 -8.50
CA PHE A 130 -7.30 15.68 -8.50
C PHE A 130 -7.44 15.17 -7.06
N SER A 131 -8.59 14.59 -6.74
CA SER A 131 -8.81 13.93 -5.45
C SER A 131 -8.11 12.56 -5.47
N VAL A 132 -6.79 12.58 -5.49
CA VAL A 132 -5.92 11.41 -5.52
C VAL A 132 -4.78 11.59 -4.53
N GLY A 133 -4.29 10.47 -4.02
CA GLY A 133 -3.18 10.40 -3.07
C GLY A 133 -1.82 10.34 -3.76
N ARG A 134 -0.78 10.76 -3.03
CA ARG A 134 0.62 10.72 -3.48
C ARG A 134 1.31 9.39 -3.16
N GLU A 135 0.67 8.52 -2.40
CA GLU A 135 1.26 7.32 -1.81
C GLU A 135 1.48 6.22 -2.85
N GLY A 136 0.45 5.91 -3.64
CA GLY A 136 0.57 4.93 -4.73
C GLY A 136 1.70 5.31 -5.69
N PRO A 137 1.74 6.57 -6.17
CA PRO A 137 2.86 7.10 -6.92
C PRO A 137 4.21 6.96 -6.19
N ALA A 138 4.30 7.34 -4.91
CA ALA A 138 5.54 7.23 -4.13
C ALA A 138 6.01 5.77 -4.00
N VAL A 139 5.09 4.82 -3.80
CA VAL A 139 5.37 3.38 -3.78
C VAL A 139 5.95 2.94 -5.12
N GLN A 140 5.36 3.35 -6.25
CA GLN A 140 5.85 2.95 -7.57
C GLN A 140 7.18 3.63 -7.94
N ILE A 141 7.39 4.88 -7.53
CA ILE A 141 8.65 5.62 -7.66
C ILE A 141 9.73 4.91 -6.85
N GLY A 142 9.47 4.60 -5.58
CA GLY A 142 10.38 3.89 -4.71
C GLY A 142 10.69 2.48 -5.22
N GLY A 143 9.69 1.75 -5.69
CA GLY A 143 9.89 0.43 -6.29
C GLY A 143 10.73 0.50 -7.58
N SER A 144 10.51 1.52 -8.41
CA SER A 144 11.35 1.78 -9.59
C SER A 144 12.79 2.10 -9.20
N ALA A 145 13.00 2.89 -8.14
CA ALA A 145 14.33 3.15 -7.59
C ALA A 145 15.01 1.86 -7.10
N GLY A 146 14.28 1.00 -6.38
CA GLY A 146 14.76 -0.32 -5.96
C GLY A 146 15.19 -1.20 -7.13
N LYS A 147 14.39 -1.23 -8.20
CA LYS A 147 14.73 -1.94 -9.44
C LYS A 147 15.95 -1.34 -10.15
N ILE A 148 16.09 -0.03 -10.18
CA ILE A 148 17.27 0.66 -10.75
C ILE A 148 18.54 0.25 -9.99
N VAL A 149 18.51 0.27 -8.66
CA VAL A 149 19.63 -0.18 -7.82
C VAL A 149 19.99 -1.63 -8.14
N SER A 150 19.00 -2.50 -8.31
CA SER A 150 19.25 -3.90 -8.67
C SER A 150 20.00 -4.04 -10.00
N TYR A 151 19.73 -3.17 -10.98
CA TYR A 151 20.45 -3.15 -12.26
C TYR A 151 21.88 -2.66 -12.10
N TRP A 152 22.10 -1.61 -11.31
CA TRP A 152 23.45 -1.11 -11.05
C TRP A 152 24.32 -2.14 -10.31
N MET A 153 23.70 -2.95 -9.48
CA MET A 153 24.36 -3.99 -8.68
C MET A 153 24.41 -5.36 -9.37
N ASN A 154 23.93 -5.49 -10.61
CA ASN A 154 23.83 -6.77 -11.34
C ASN A 154 23.15 -7.88 -10.53
N SER A 155 22.11 -7.53 -9.79
CA SER A 155 21.37 -8.44 -8.91
C SER A 155 20.62 -9.52 -9.69
N GLY A 156 20.59 -10.73 -9.15
CA GLY A 156 19.72 -11.80 -9.66
C GLY A 156 18.23 -11.52 -9.39
N LEU A 157 17.33 -12.22 -10.07
CA LEU A 157 15.88 -11.94 -10.06
C LEU A 157 15.27 -11.92 -8.64
N ARG A 158 15.66 -12.86 -7.77
CA ARG A 158 15.17 -12.91 -6.38
C ARG A 158 15.57 -11.66 -5.60
N GLU A 159 16.82 -11.24 -5.74
CA GLU A 159 17.35 -10.06 -5.08
C GLU A 159 16.72 -8.79 -5.66
N GLN A 160 16.59 -8.69 -6.98
CA GLN A 160 15.88 -7.60 -7.64
C GLN A 160 14.48 -7.42 -7.05
N ARG A 161 13.69 -8.49 -6.88
CA ARG A 161 12.35 -8.41 -6.28
C ARG A 161 12.38 -7.92 -4.82
N ILE A 162 13.37 -8.36 -4.05
CA ILE A 162 13.57 -7.86 -2.68
C ILE A 162 13.88 -6.36 -2.69
N LEU A 163 14.78 -5.89 -3.56
CA LEU A 163 15.15 -4.47 -3.65
C LEU A 163 14.01 -3.61 -4.17
N THR A 164 13.25 -4.07 -5.18
CA THR A 164 12.03 -3.39 -5.65
C THR A 164 10.99 -3.30 -4.53
N SER A 165 10.79 -4.36 -3.75
CA SER A 165 9.88 -4.36 -2.59
C SER A 165 10.36 -3.41 -1.48
N ALA A 166 11.65 -3.45 -1.15
CA ALA A 166 12.25 -2.54 -0.18
C ALA A 166 12.11 -1.08 -0.62
N GLY A 167 12.30 -0.81 -1.91
CA GLY A 167 12.08 0.49 -2.52
C GLY A 167 10.62 0.94 -2.44
N ALA A 168 9.68 0.02 -2.68
CA ALA A 168 8.25 0.29 -2.54
C ALA A 168 7.87 0.70 -1.11
N GLY A 169 8.37 -0.02 -0.09
CA GLY A 169 8.21 0.36 1.31
C GLY A 169 8.89 1.68 1.67
N ALA A 170 10.08 1.94 1.13
CA ALA A 170 10.81 3.19 1.31
C ALA A 170 10.05 4.37 0.68
N GLY A 171 9.40 4.17 -0.46
CA GLY A 171 8.52 5.15 -1.11
C GLY A 171 7.28 5.47 -0.26
N LEU A 172 6.61 4.45 0.29
CA LEU A 172 5.50 4.68 1.23
C LEU A 172 5.96 5.43 2.48
N THR A 173 7.15 5.10 2.98
CA THR A 173 7.77 5.79 4.12
C THR A 173 8.01 7.26 3.82
N ALA A 174 8.56 7.59 2.65
CA ALA A 174 8.76 8.98 2.26
C ALA A 174 7.45 9.75 2.11
N ALA A 175 6.37 9.04 1.75
CA ALA A 175 5.05 9.64 1.72
C ALA A 175 4.56 9.99 3.14
N PHE A 176 4.68 9.10 4.11
CA PHE A 176 4.01 9.28 5.40
C PHE A 176 4.91 9.53 6.59
N SER A 177 6.22 9.66 6.39
CA SER A 177 7.21 9.66 7.47
C SER A 177 6.99 8.47 8.44
N ALA A 178 6.56 7.32 7.90
CA ALA A 178 6.08 6.17 8.67
C ALA A 178 6.89 4.89 8.31
N PRO A 179 8.11 4.73 8.86
CA PRO A 179 9.03 3.66 8.46
C PRO A 179 8.55 2.25 8.82
N VAL A 180 7.84 2.07 9.94
CA VAL A 180 7.39 0.74 10.35
C VAL A 180 6.23 0.30 9.46
N SER A 181 5.29 1.21 9.22
CA SER A 181 4.18 1.01 8.29
C SER A 181 4.65 0.80 6.85
N GLY A 182 5.68 1.52 6.40
CA GLY A 182 6.33 1.30 5.12
C GLY A 182 6.84 -0.14 4.94
N ALA A 183 7.45 -0.71 5.98
CA ALA A 183 7.92 -2.09 5.97
C ALA A 183 6.75 -3.09 6.05
N MET A 184 5.76 -2.83 6.91
CA MET A 184 4.57 -3.69 7.04
C MET A 184 3.74 -3.75 5.77
N PHE A 185 3.66 -2.65 5.02
CA PHE A 185 3.03 -2.64 3.70
C PHE A 185 3.68 -3.65 2.73
N VAL A 186 5.01 -3.79 2.78
CA VAL A 186 5.69 -4.78 1.96
C VAL A 186 5.32 -6.20 2.38
N PHE A 187 5.18 -6.46 3.68
CA PHE A 187 4.94 -7.81 4.19
C PHE A 187 3.48 -8.25 4.09
N GLU A 188 2.54 -7.32 4.26
CA GLU A 188 1.09 -7.59 4.26
C GLU A 188 0.47 -7.44 2.87
N GLU A 189 0.94 -6.47 2.06
CA GLU A 189 0.33 -6.16 0.75
C GLU A 189 1.20 -6.58 -0.44
N VAL A 190 2.47 -6.18 -0.50
CA VAL A 190 3.29 -6.38 -1.73
C VAL A 190 3.79 -7.82 -1.90
N HIS A 191 4.44 -8.37 -0.86
CA HIS A 191 5.11 -9.68 -0.91
C HIS A 191 4.30 -10.78 -0.22
N LYS A 192 3.36 -10.41 0.67
CA LYS A 192 2.50 -11.33 1.43
C LYS A 192 3.30 -12.44 2.14
N SER A 193 4.53 -12.11 2.55
CA SER A 193 5.56 -13.04 3.03
C SER A 193 6.45 -12.37 4.07
N PHE A 194 6.94 -13.15 5.03
CA PHE A 194 7.79 -12.66 6.12
C PHE A 194 9.02 -13.57 6.31
N TYR A 195 10.19 -13.13 5.86
CA TYR A 195 11.46 -13.84 6.05
C TYR A 195 12.65 -12.88 6.17
N PRO A 196 13.73 -13.23 6.89
CA PRO A 196 14.80 -12.29 7.24
C PRO A 196 15.44 -11.53 6.08
N TYR A 197 15.65 -12.21 4.95
CA TYR A 197 16.25 -11.61 3.74
C TYR A 197 15.34 -10.59 3.04
N LEU A 198 14.04 -10.56 3.34
CA LEU A 198 13.14 -9.50 2.92
C LEU A 198 13.02 -8.43 4.01
N VAL A 199 12.81 -8.87 5.25
CA VAL A 199 12.50 -8.01 6.39
C VAL A 199 13.63 -7.02 6.66
N ILE A 200 14.86 -7.51 6.81
CA ILE A 200 16.00 -6.68 7.19
C ILE A 200 16.32 -5.59 6.16
N PRO A 201 16.56 -5.90 4.86
CA PRO A 201 16.85 -4.84 3.89
C PRO A 201 15.69 -3.88 3.67
N THR A 202 14.43 -4.35 3.82
CA THR A 202 13.25 -3.48 3.75
C THR A 202 13.25 -2.47 4.89
N PHE A 203 13.42 -2.91 6.14
CA PHE A 203 13.48 -2.01 7.29
C PHE A 203 14.65 -1.02 7.19
N VAL A 204 15.81 -1.47 6.72
CA VAL A 204 16.94 -0.55 6.48
C VAL A 204 16.57 0.50 5.44
N ALA A 205 15.98 0.10 4.31
CA ALA A 205 15.56 1.04 3.28
C ALA A 205 14.51 2.03 3.79
N THR A 206 13.52 1.58 4.56
CA THR A 206 12.49 2.47 5.13
C THR A 206 13.06 3.42 6.17
N LEU A 207 13.95 2.98 7.06
CA LEU A 207 14.59 3.84 8.05
C LEU A 207 15.45 4.93 7.40
N ILE A 208 16.24 4.59 6.38
CA ILE A 208 17.04 5.56 5.63
C ILE A 208 16.16 6.54 4.84
N SER A 209 15.10 6.04 4.21
CA SER A 209 14.11 6.90 3.54
C SER A 209 13.44 7.87 4.52
N ASN A 210 13.08 7.38 5.71
CA ASN A 210 12.51 8.21 6.76
C ASN A 210 13.50 9.28 7.22
N TYR A 211 14.77 8.93 7.45
CA TYR A 211 15.81 9.88 7.83
C TYR A 211 15.91 11.05 6.85
N ILE A 212 15.92 10.77 5.54
CA ILE A 212 15.91 11.79 4.49
C ILE A 212 14.64 12.64 4.57
N THR A 213 13.49 11.99 4.72
CA THR A 213 12.18 12.65 4.75
C THR A 213 12.03 13.57 5.96
N VAL A 214 12.35 13.12 7.17
CA VAL A 214 12.26 13.95 8.38
C VAL A 214 13.30 15.06 8.43
N THR A 215 14.42 14.92 7.71
CA THR A 215 15.39 16.01 7.54
C THR A 215 14.80 17.17 6.73
N ILE A 216 13.89 16.88 5.79
CA ILE A 216 13.22 17.88 4.94
C ILE A 216 11.96 18.44 5.62
N PHE A 217 11.12 17.57 6.16
CA PHE A 217 9.79 17.94 6.68
C PHE A 217 9.73 18.12 8.20
N GLY A 218 10.82 17.83 8.92
CA GLY A 218 10.85 17.83 10.38
C GLY A 218 10.36 16.52 11.01
N LEU A 219 10.62 16.38 12.31
CA LEU A 219 10.20 15.24 13.11
C LEU A 219 8.79 15.48 13.69
N THR A 220 7.81 15.62 12.79
CA THR A 220 6.40 15.83 13.14
C THR A 220 5.51 14.79 12.46
N PRO A 221 4.34 14.45 13.02
CA PRO A 221 3.39 13.55 12.39
C PRO A 221 3.00 14.03 10.99
N ALA A 222 2.86 13.11 10.04
CA ALA A 222 2.65 13.49 8.64
C ALA A 222 1.32 14.20 8.36
N LEU A 223 0.30 13.97 9.21
CA LEU A 223 -0.98 14.70 9.13
C LEU A 223 -0.98 16.01 9.93
N GLY A 224 0.12 16.35 10.61
CA GLY A 224 0.28 17.62 11.31
C GLY A 224 -0.42 17.72 12.68
N PHE A 225 -0.93 16.62 13.23
CA PHE A 225 -1.57 16.61 14.54
C PHE A 225 -1.31 15.31 15.33
N SER A 226 -1.52 15.39 16.66
CA SER A 226 -1.41 14.25 17.57
C SER A 226 -2.66 14.07 18.44
N VAL A 227 -3.04 12.82 18.74
CA VAL A 227 -4.14 12.49 19.67
C VAL A 227 -3.60 11.65 20.82
N THR A 228 -3.14 12.33 21.87
CA THR A 228 -2.47 11.70 23.02
C THR A 228 -3.43 11.16 24.08
N SER A 229 -4.66 11.69 24.15
CA SER A 229 -5.71 11.19 25.02
C SER A 229 -6.34 9.92 24.46
N GLY A 230 -6.30 8.85 25.24
CA GLY A 230 -6.97 7.59 24.90
C GLY A 230 -8.50 7.72 24.93
N MET A 231 -9.17 6.96 24.07
CA MET A 231 -10.62 6.77 24.11
C MET A 231 -11.01 6.03 25.41
N PRO A 232 -12.10 6.42 26.11
CA PRO A 232 -12.59 5.66 27.26
C PRO A 232 -13.19 4.31 26.85
N LEU A 233 -13.05 3.32 27.72
CA LEU A 233 -13.54 1.95 27.46
C LEU A 233 -15.07 1.87 27.34
N ASP A 234 -15.80 2.79 27.96
CA ASP A 234 -17.27 2.83 27.90
C ASP A 234 -17.81 3.04 26.47
N TYR A 235 -17.01 3.64 25.59
CA TYR A 235 -17.36 3.83 24.18
C TYR A 235 -17.14 2.58 23.31
N PHE A 236 -16.70 1.46 23.89
CA PHE A 236 -16.47 0.21 23.15
C PHE A 236 -17.66 -0.20 22.24
N PRO A 237 -18.94 -0.18 22.69
CA PRO A 237 -20.07 -0.53 21.83
C PRO A 237 -20.25 0.43 20.65
N VAL A 238 -19.98 1.72 20.86
CA VAL A 238 -20.06 2.75 19.82
C VAL A 238 -18.99 2.50 18.75
N LEU A 239 -17.77 2.15 19.17
CA LEU A 239 -16.68 1.80 18.25
C LEU A 239 -17.02 0.59 17.36
N LEU A 240 -17.74 -0.42 17.88
CA LEU A 240 -18.24 -1.52 17.05
C LEU A 240 -19.17 -1.00 15.94
N GLY A 241 -20.08 -0.09 16.28
CA GLY A 241 -20.97 0.56 15.32
C GLY A 241 -20.22 1.35 14.24
N VAL A 242 -19.21 2.14 14.65
CA VAL A 242 -18.34 2.87 13.72
C VAL A 242 -17.59 1.90 12.79
N GLY A 243 -17.08 0.79 13.32
CA GLY A 243 -16.44 -0.26 12.53
C GLY A 243 -17.37 -0.84 11.46
N ILE A 244 -18.63 -1.10 11.81
CA ILE A 244 -19.62 -1.58 10.84
C ILE A 244 -19.86 -0.56 9.73
N LEU A 245 -20.06 0.71 10.10
CA LEU A 245 -20.24 1.80 9.13
C LEU A 245 -19.03 1.97 8.21
N MET A 246 -17.80 1.86 8.75
CA MET A 246 -16.59 1.93 7.95
C MET A 246 -16.43 0.74 7.01
N GLY A 247 -16.82 -0.47 7.46
CA GLY A 247 -16.88 -1.65 6.59
C GLY A 247 -17.81 -1.43 5.38
N LEU A 248 -19.01 -0.90 5.63
CA LEU A 248 -19.97 -0.56 4.57
C LEU A 248 -19.45 0.54 3.63
N CYS A 249 -18.84 1.59 4.19
CA CYS A 249 -18.26 2.70 3.43
C CYS A 249 -17.11 2.22 2.53
N GLY A 250 -16.23 1.35 3.05
CA GLY A 250 -15.14 0.75 2.29
C GLY A 250 -15.64 -0.08 1.11
N VAL A 251 -16.65 -0.93 1.32
CA VAL A 251 -17.29 -1.71 0.24
C VAL A 251 -17.92 -0.80 -0.81
N LEU A 252 -18.64 0.24 -0.39
CA LEU A 252 -19.21 1.23 -1.30
C LEU A 252 -18.12 1.88 -2.14
N PHE A 253 -17.03 2.33 -1.52
CA PHE A 253 -15.91 2.96 -2.21
C PHE A 253 -15.27 2.03 -3.24
N CYS A 254 -14.98 0.78 -2.88
CA CYS A 254 -14.43 -0.23 -3.79
C CYS A 254 -15.32 -0.42 -5.03
N ARG A 255 -16.63 -0.57 -4.83
CA ARG A 255 -17.59 -0.73 -5.93
C ARG A 255 -17.68 0.51 -6.79
N MET A 256 -17.63 1.70 -6.20
CA MET A 256 -17.67 2.97 -6.92
C MET A 256 -16.42 3.20 -7.78
N ILE A 257 -15.23 2.76 -7.35
CA ILE A 257 -14.02 2.77 -8.18
C ILE A 257 -14.29 2.02 -9.50
N PHE A 258 -14.82 0.79 -9.42
CA PHE A 258 -15.10 0.00 -10.62
C PHE A 258 -16.28 0.53 -11.44
N ALA A 259 -17.28 1.13 -10.79
CA ALA A 259 -18.37 1.80 -11.49
C ALA A 259 -17.85 2.94 -12.38
N PHE A 260 -16.96 3.80 -11.88
CA PHE A 260 -16.36 4.86 -12.66
C PHE A 260 -15.38 4.35 -13.72
N LYS A 261 -14.61 3.29 -13.46
CA LYS A 261 -13.80 2.65 -14.51
C LYS A 261 -14.68 2.17 -15.68
N ARG A 262 -15.79 1.49 -15.40
CA ARG A 262 -16.77 1.07 -16.43
C ARG A 262 -17.40 2.26 -17.15
N PHE A 263 -17.68 3.35 -16.44
CA PHE A 263 -18.19 4.59 -17.04
C PHE A 263 -17.17 5.17 -18.05
N PHE A 264 -15.90 5.27 -17.68
CA PHE A 264 -14.84 5.72 -18.59
C PHE A 264 -14.60 4.74 -19.74
N GLU A 265 -14.76 3.43 -19.55
CA GLU A 265 -14.71 2.43 -20.62
C GLU A 265 -15.89 2.52 -21.59
N TRP A 266 -17.10 2.76 -21.06
CA TRP A 266 -18.31 2.96 -21.85
C TRP A 266 -18.22 4.21 -22.75
N MET A 267 -17.53 5.26 -22.29
CA MET A 267 -17.16 6.40 -23.13
C MET A 267 -16.16 5.95 -24.21
N LYS A 268 -16.67 5.69 -25.42
CA LYS A 268 -15.91 5.30 -26.62
C LYS A 268 -15.13 6.48 -27.25
N CYS A 269 -14.37 7.22 -26.45
CA CYS A 269 -13.52 8.32 -26.88
C CYS A 269 -12.03 8.04 -26.59
N SER A 270 -11.15 8.89 -27.15
CA SER A 270 -9.70 8.76 -26.93
C SER A 270 -9.33 8.99 -25.46
N ARG A 271 -8.21 8.41 -25.02
CA ARG A 271 -7.69 8.61 -23.65
C ARG A 271 -7.46 10.09 -23.34
N PHE A 272 -6.94 10.84 -24.31
CA PHE A 272 -6.78 12.29 -24.19
C PHE A 272 -8.10 12.99 -23.86
N LEU A 273 -9.22 12.66 -24.53
CA LEU A 273 -10.50 13.29 -24.23
C LEU A 273 -11.01 12.92 -22.83
N LYS A 274 -10.81 11.66 -22.39
CA LYS A 274 -11.15 11.23 -21.03
C LYS A 274 -10.40 12.08 -20.00
N LEU A 275 -9.10 12.28 -20.20
CA LEU A 275 -8.28 13.12 -19.33
C LEU A 275 -8.75 14.58 -19.36
N VAL A 276 -9.00 15.17 -20.54
CA VAL A 276 -9.51 16.55 -20.64
C VAL A 276 -10.81 16.73 -19.86
N ILE A 277 -11.76 15.79 -20.01
CA ILE A 277 -13.01 15.80 -19.25
C ILE A 277 -12.71 15.80 -17.74
N THR A 278 -11.84 14.91 -17.28
CA THR A 278 -11.50 14.84 -15.85
C THR A 278 -10.83 16.10 -15.33
N PHE A 279 -9.80 16.61 -16.01
CA PHE A 279 -9.08 17.83 -15.60
C PHE A 279 -10.00 19.05 -15.56
N VAL A 280 -10.86 19.23 -16.57
CA VAL A 280 -11.82 20.34 -16.62
C VAL A 280 -12.87 20.21 -15.53
N THR A 281 -13.45 19.01 -15.32
CA THR A 281 -14.44 18.79 -14.26
C THR A 281 -13.86 19.07 -12.87
N VAL A 282 -12.64 18.61 -12.59
CA VAL A 282 -11.94 18.88 -11.33
C VAL A 282 -11.73 20.38 -11.12
N ALA A 283 -11.28 21.11 -12.16
CA ALA A 283 -11.11 22.55 -12.08
C ALA A 283 -12.42 23.30 -11.81
N VAL A 284 -13.53 22.90 -12.46
CA VAL A 284 -14.85 23.49 -12.24
C VAL A 284 -15.34 23.27 -10.81
N ILE A 285 -15.21 22.04 -10.29
CA ILE A 285 -15.53 21.74 -8.89
C ILE A 285 -14.66 22.57 -7.94
N GLY A 286 -13.39 22.77 -8.29
CA GLY A 286 -12.46 23.57 -7.52
C GLY A 286 -12.82 25.05 -7.37
N PHE A 287 -13.53 25.63 -8.34
CA PHE A 287 -14.02 27.01 -8.23
C PHE A 287 -15.16 27.16 -7.22
N ASP A 288 -15.94 26.10 -6.99
CA ASP A 288 -17.04 26.08 -6.02
C ASP A 288 -16.56 25.63 -4.63
N SER A 289 -15.78 24.53 -4.58
CA SER A 289 -15.32 23.94 -3.33
C SER A 289 -13.89 23.40 -3.42
N GLN A 290 -12.94 24.21 -2.96
CA GLN A 290 -11.54 23.79 -2.83
C GLN A 290 -11.33 22.68 -1.78
N LEU A 291 -12.27 22.52 -0.82
CA LEU A 291 -12.21 21.52 0.24
C LEU A 291 -12.21 20.08 -0.32
N LEU A 292 -12.88 19.87 -1.46
CA LEU A 292 -12.95 18.56 -2.11
C LEU A 292 -11.71 18.25 -2.94
N LEU A 293 -10.91 19.24 -3.31
CA LEU A 293 -9.72 19.04 -4.14
C LEU A 293 -8.55 18.43 -3.38
N GLY A 294 -7.59 17.92 -4.15
CA GLY A 294 -6.31 17.41 -3.67
C GLY A 294 -6.43 16.14 -2.83
N GLY A 295 -5.28 15.72 -2.29
CA GLY A 295 -5.19 14.48 -1.50
C GLY A 295 -5.99 14.53 -0.21
N GLY A 296 -6.21 15.73 0.35
CA GLY A 296 -6.97 15.96 1.58
C GLY A 296 -6.17 15.82 2.88
N ASN A 297 -4.84 15.95 2.82
CA ASN A 297 -3.97 15.90 4.00
C ASN A 297 -4.41 16.90 5.08
N ASP A 298 -4.55 18.17 4.70
CA ASP A 298 -4.90 19.26 5.62
C ASP A 298 -6.35 19.16 6.10
N LEU A 299 -7.22 18.58 5.26
CA LEU A 299 -8.63 18.33 5.59
C LEU A 299 -8.75 17.41 6.80
N VAL A 300 -7.88 16.41 6.97
CA VAL A 300 -7.96 15.53 8.15
C VAL A 300 -7.75 16.31 9.46
N GLY A 301 -6.76 17.20 9.49
CA GLY A 301 -6.52 18.05 10.66
C GLY A 301 -7.68 19.01 10.94
N GLN A 302 -8.25 19.60 9.89
CA GLN A 302 -9.44 20.45 10.01
C GLN A 302 -10.65 19.67 10.56
N LEU A 303 -10.89 18.46 10.09
CA LEU A 303 -11.98 17.59 10.56
C LEU A 303 -11.80 17.15 12.02
N ALA A 304 -10.56 16.98 12.46
CA ALA A 304 -10.26 16.54 13.83
C ALA A 304 -10.46 17.67 14.87
N PHE A 305 -10.12 18.92 14.54
CA PHE A 305 -10.06 20.01 15.53
C PHE A 305 -11.01 21.17 15.28
N GLN A 306 -11.67 21.24 14.12
CA GLN A 306 -12.67 22.27 13.84
C GLN A 306 -14.07 21.67 13.80
N SER A 307 -15.02 22.37 14.39
CA SER A 307 -16.43 21.98 14.37
C SER A 307 -17.05 22.28 13.02
N HIS A 308 -17.62 21.26 12.41
CA HIS A 308 -18.32 21.35 11.13
C HIS A 308 -19.76 20.85 11.29
N GLY A 309 -20.69 21.41 10.52
CA GLY A 309 -22.07 20.96 10.53
C GLY A 309 -22.23 19.55 9.96
N VAL A 310 -23.14 18.75 10.52
CA VAL A 310 -23.44 17.36 10.09
C VAL A 310 -23.70 17.26 8.58
N LEU A 311 -24.45 18.21 8.01
CA LEU A 311 -24.77 18.23 6.57
C LEU A 311 -23.51 18.43 5.70
N LEU A 312 -22.61 19.33 6.12
CA LEU A 312 -21.36 19.58 5.42
C LEU A 312 -20.46 18.34 5.47
N LEU A 313 -20.34 17.70 6.64
CA LEU A 313 -19.56 16.47 6.80
C LEU A 313 -20.08 15.34 5.90
N GLY A 314 -21.40 15.14 5.85
CA GLY A 314 -22.03 14.19 4.92
C GLY A 314 -21.74 14.53 3.45
N GLY A 315 -21.78 15.82 3.09
CA GLY A 315 -21.40 16.32 1.77
C GLY A 315 -19.94 16.05 1.42
N ILE A 316 -19.01 16.22 2.37
CA ILE A 316 -17.58 15.93 2.18
C ILE A 316 -17.36 14.43 1.95
N VAL A 317 -17.99 13.56 2.74
CA VAL A 317 -17.87 12.09 2.56
C VAL A 317 -18.31 11.68 1.16
N LEU A 318 -19.50 12.08 0.73
CA LEU A 318 -20.04 11.74 -0.58
C LEU A 318 -19.22 12.39 -1.71
N GLY A 319 -18.88 13.66 -1.55
CA GLY A 319 -18.08 14.43 -2.51
C GLY A 319 -16.71 13.82 -2.73
N LYS A 320 -15.99 13.45 -1.65
CA LYS A 320 -14.68 12.79 -1.75
C LYS A 320 -14.79 11.39 -2.37
N ILE A 321 -15.81 10.59 -2.04
CA ILE A 321 -16.03 9.29 -2.71
C ILE A 321 -16.22 9.49 -4.21
N LEU A 322 -17.15 10.37 -4.62
CA LEU A 322 -17.46 10.61 -6.03
C LEU A 322 -16.28 11.19 -6.80
N LEU A 323 -15.64 12.23 -6.27
CA LEU A 323 -14.54 12.90 -6.94
C LEU A 323 -13.30 12.01 -7.05
N THR A 324 -12.96 11.28 -5.98
CA THR A 324 -11.82 10.34 -5.99
C THR A 324 -12.04 9.23 -7.01
N THR A 325 -13.23 8.63 -7.01
CA THR A 325 -13.54 7.51 -7.92
C THR A 325 -13.60 7.97 -9.38
N PHE A 326 -14.13 9.17 -9.64
CA PHE A 326 -14.09 9.80 -10.96
C PHE A 326 -12.66 10.13 -11.42
N CYS A 327 -11.84 10.76 -10.58
CA CYS A 327 -10.44 11.07 -10.90
C CYS A 327 -9.64 9.80 -11.20
N TYR A 328 -9.77 8.78 -10.35
CA TYR A 328 -9.07 7.51 -10.52
C TYR A 328 -9.56 6.72 -11.74
N GLY A 329 -10.86 6.76 -12.03
CA GLY A 329 -11.48 6.11 -13.18
C GLY A 329 -10.93 6.57 -14.54
N SER A 330 -10.41 7.80 -14.62
CA SER A 330 -9.78 8.34 -15.83
C SER A 330 -8.48 7.63 -16.25
N GLY A 331 -7.82 6.94 -15.31
CA GLY A 331 -6.52 6.28 -15.53
C GLY A 331 -5.30 7.20 -15.36
N ALA A 332 -5.49 8.47 -15.01
CA ALA A 332 -4.41 9.40 -14.68
C ALA A 332 -3.53 8.91 -13.51
N GLN A 333 -2.32 9.44 -13.37
CA GLN A 333 -1.42 9.08 -12.27
C GLN A 333 -1.95 9.63 -10.94
N GLY A 334 -2.17 8.74 -9.97
CA GLY A 334 -2.69 9.12 -8.67
C GLY A 334 -3.07 7.90 -7.83
N GLY A 335 -2.75 7.94 -6.55
CA GLY A 335 -3.10 6.90 -5.58
C GLY A 335 -4.53 7.05 -5.06
N ILE A 336 -5.06 5.99 -4.46
CA ILE A 336 -6.33 6.02 -3.71
C ILE A 336 -6.11 5.96 -2.20
N PHE A 337 -4.87 5.76 -1.76
CA PHE A 337 -4.51 5.48 -0.37
C PHE A 337 -4.91 6.63 0.58
N LEU A 338 -4.36 7.84 0.40
CA LEU A 338 -4.73 8.99 1.23
C LEU A 338 -6.21 9.39 1.09
N PRO A 339 -6.83 9.41 -0.11
CA PRO A 339 -8.27 9.62 -0.22
C PRO A 339 -9.12 8.66 0.60
N MET A 340 -8.75 7.37 0.69
CA MET A 340 -9.42 6.42 1.59
C MET A 340 -9.31 6.84 3.06
N LEU A 341 -8.11 7.26 3.51
CA LEU A 341 -7.93 7.82 4.86
C LEU A 341 -8.82 9.03 5.09
N VAL A 342 -8.87 9.97 4.14
CA VAL A 342 -9.65 11.21 4.24
C VAL A 342 -11.16 10.94 4.26
N ILE A 343 -11.63 9.99 3.44
CA ILE A 343 -13.03 9.53 3.47
C ILE A 343 -13.35 8.92 4.84
N GLY A 344 -12.45 8.09 5.38
CA GLY A 344 -12.56 7.54 6.73
C GLY A 344 -12.60 8.63 7.80
N ALA A 345 -11.68 9.59 7.76
CA ALA A 345 -11.65 10.74 8.66
C ALA A 345 -12.96 11.54 8.63
N SER A 346 -13.44 11.85 7.43
CA SER A 346 -14.68 12.60 7.21
C SER A 346 -15.89 11.83 7.73
N ALA A 347 -15.93 10.51 7.50
CA ALA A 347 -16.99 9.65 8.00
C ALA A 347 -16.94 9.48 9.52
N GLY A 348 -15.74 9.46 10.12
CA GLY A 348 -15.54 9.46 11.57
C GLY A 348 -16.06 10.74 12.21
N ALA A 349 -15.67 11.91 11.69
CA ALA A 349 -16.19 13.20 12.13
C ALA A 349 -17.71 13.30 11.95
N PHE A 350 -18.25 12.79 10.84
CA PHE A 350 -19.70 12.71 10.61
C PHE A 350 -20.40 11.83 11.65
N CYS A 351 -19.86 10.65 11.96
CA CYS A 351 -20.44 9.74 12.95
C CYS A 351 -20.42 10.35 14.35
N GLU A 352 -19.30 10.97 14.74
CA GLU A 352 -19.20 11.67 16.02
C GLU A 352 -20.23 12.79 16.11
N SER A 353 -20.28 13.67 15.09
CA SER A 353 -21.17 14.83 15.10
C SER A 353 -22.64 14.41 15.18
N LEU A 354 -23.01 13.33 14.48
CA LEU A 354 -24.34 12.75 14.54
C LEU A 354 -24.67 12.21 15.94
N LEU A 355 -23.77 11.41 16.54
CA LEU A 355 -23.99 10.81 17.86
C LEU A 355 -24.00 11.87 18.98
N SER A 356 -23.14 12.88 18.88
CA SER A 356 -23.06 14.01 19.80
C SER A 356 -24.33 14.87 19.73
N SER A 357 -24.82 15.16 18.51
CA SER A 357 -26.10 15.87 18.32
C SER A 357 -27.31 15.09 18.85
N ALA A 358 -27.23 13.76 18.89
CA ALA A 358 -28.24 12.89 19.48
C ALA A 358 -28.12 12.74 21.01
N GLY A 359 -27.10 13.34 21.64
CA GLY A 359 -26.85 13.26 23.08
C GLY A 359 -26.33 11.90 23.55
N LEU A 360 -25.81 11.06 22.64
CA LEU A 360 -25.34 9.70 22.96
C LEU A 360 -23.88 9.67 23.42
N ILE A 361 -23.08 10.68 23.06
CA ILE A 361 -21.64 10.77 23.36
C ILE A 361 -21.25 12.21 23.73
N SER A 362 -20.11 12.39 24.42
CA SER A 362 -19.52 13.72 24.63
C SER A 362 -18.88 14.26 23.35
N PRO A 363 -19.00 15.57 23.03
CA PRO A 363 -18.36 16.18 21.87
C PRO A 363 -16.82 16.23 21.91
N ASP A 364 -16.19 15.80 23.00
CA ASP A 364 -14.74 15.96 23.22
C ASP A 364 -13.87 14.94 22.46
N PHE A 365 -14.48 14.00 21.73
CA PHE A 365 -13.78 12.84 21.16
C PHE A 365 -13.69 12.84 19.62
N VAL A 366 -13.93 13.97 18.96
CA VAL A 366 -13.84 14.09 17.48
C VAL A 366 -12.52 13.53 16.91
N PRO A 367 -11.33 13.91 17.43
CA PRO A 367 -10.08 13.38 16.91
C PRO A 367 -9.97 11.85 17.00
N GLN A 368 -10.48 11.26 18.09
CA GLN A 368 -10.48 9.81 18.31
C GLN A 368 -11.37 9.09 17.30
N PHE A 369 -12.57 9.62 17.02
CA PHE A 369 -13.45 9.05 15.99
C PHE A 369 -12.83 9.17 14.59
N VAL A 370 -12.18 10.30 14.28
CA VAL A 370 -11.46 10.53 13.03
C VAL A 370 -10.37 9.47 12.82
N ILE A 371 -9.45 9.29 13.76
CA ILE A 371 -8.35 8.32 13.63
C ILE A 371 -8.85 6.87 13.61
N CYS A 372 -9.89 6.53 14.38
CA CYS A 372 -10.46 5.19 14.35
C CYS A 372 -11.10 4.87 12.99
N ALA A 373 -11.87 5.81 12.44
CA ALA A 373 -12.54 5.65 11.17
C ALA A 373 -11.57 5.60 9.98
N MET A 374 -10.46 6.35 10.04
CA MET A 374 -9.35 6.23 9.09
C MET A 374 -8.82 4.80 8.98
N GLY A 375 -8.53 4.15 10.11
CA GLY A 375 -8.05 2.77 10.15
C GLY A 375 -9.10 1.77 9.64
N GLY A 376 -10.37 1.96 10.06
CA GLY A 376 -11.52 1.19 9.58
C GLY A 376 -11.66 1.21 8.06
N MET A 377 -11.63 2.40 7.46
CA MET A 377 -11.79 2.58 6.02
C MET A 377 -10.65 1.91 5.24
N LEU A 378 -9.40 2.07 5.67
CA LEU A 378 -8.26 1.41 5.04
C LEU A 378 -8.36 -0.11 5.11
N ALA A 379 -8.66 -0.68 6.27
CA ALA A 379 -8.73 -2.13 6.43
C ALA A 379 -9.91 -2.76 5.66
N ALA A 380 -11.04 -2.08 5.59
CA ALA A 380 -12.19 -2.52 4.79
C ALA A 380 -11.86 -2.59 3.30
N ALA A 381 -11.15 -1.60 2.76
CA ALA A 381 -10.83 -1.53 1.34
C ALA A 381 -9.60 -2.37 0.93
N MET A 382 -8.53 -2.33 1.73
CA MET A 382 -7.24 -2.96 1.38
C MET A 382 -7.07 -4.38 1.91
N ARG A 383 -7.81 -4.80 2.94
CA ARG A 383 -7.60 -6.08 3.63
C ARG A 383 -6.26 -6.21 4.35
N THR A 384 -5.69 -5.08 4.78
CA THR A 384 -4.42 -5.02 5.51
C THR A 384 -4.60 -4.37 6.89
N PRO A 385 -5.23 -5.07 7.87
CA PRO A 385 -5.55 -4.47 9.16
C PRO A 385 -4.31 -4.06 9.98
N ILE A 386 -3.19 -4.80 9.92
CA ILE A 386 -2.02 -4.47 10.73
C ILE A 386 -1.37 -3.18 10.22
N LEU A 387 -1.18 -3.09 8.90
CA LEU A 387 -0.74 -1.88 8.22
C LEU A 387 -1.66 -0.69 8.55
N ALA A 388 -2.98 -0.87 8.45
CA ALA A 388 -3.93 0.22 8.70
C ALA A 388 -3.81 0.78 10.13
N ILE A 389 -3.71 -0.10 11.14
CA ILE A 389 -3.53 0.31 12.54
C ILE A 389 -2.21 1.06 12.70
N LEU A 390 -1.09 0.45 12.30
CA LEU A 390 0.23 1.04 12.51
C LEU A 390 0.40 2.37 11.77
N LEU A 391 -0.17 2.47 10.56
CA LEU A 391 -0.03 3.65 9.74
C LEU A 391 -0.76 4.84 10.34
N VAL A 392 -2.00 4.64 10.82
CA VAL A 392 -2.73 5.70 11.52
C VAL A 392 -1.97 6.12 12.77
N LEU A 393 -1.45 5.16 13.55
CA LEU A 393 -0.68 5.43 14.76
C LEU A 393 0.58 6.26 14.49
N GLU A 394 1.38 5.90 13.49
CA GLU A 394 2.60 6.63 13.13
C GLU A 394 2.30 8.02 12.55
N MET A 395 1.28 8.14 11.70
CA MET A 395 0.95 9.40 11.02
C MET A 395 0.32 10.45 11.93
N THR A 396 -0.23 10.03 13.08
CA THR A 396 -0.95 10.88 14.03
C THR A 396 -0.39 10.79 15.46
N ASP A 397 0.73 10.11 15.68
CA ASP A 397 1.34 9.89 17.01
C ASP A 397 0.32 9.55 18.11
N SER A 398 -0.60 8.63 17.81
CA SER A 398 -1.79 8.35 18.62
C SER A 398 -1.74 6.99 19.31
N PHE A 399 -0.56 6.58 19.79
CA PHE A 399 -0.32 5.25 20.38
C PHE A 399 -1.24 4.92 21.58
N SER A 400 -1.71 5.93 22.32
CA SER A 400 -2.71 5.77 23.39
C SER A 400 -4.04 5.20 22.89
N ASN A 401 -4.35 5.33 21.59
CA ASN A 401 -5.61 4.93 20.96
C ASN A 401 -5.52 3.61 20.19
N ILE A 402 -4.42 2.85 20.34
CA ILE A 402 -4.20 1.58 19.63
C ILE A 402 -5.37 0.61 19.76
N TYR A 403 -5.98 0.51 20.95
CA TYR A 403 -7.10 -0.40 21.19
C TYR A 403 -8.35 0.02 20.38
N ALA A 404 -8.67 1.31 20.36
CA ALA A 404 -9.86 1.85 19.71
C ALA A 404 -9.73 1.76 18.18
N ILE A 405 -8.58 2.16 17.64
CA ILE A 405 -8.25 2.02 16.22
C ILE A 405 -8.30 0.54 15.83
N GLY A 406 -7.71 -0.34 16.64
CA GLY A 406 -7.70 -1.79 16.41
C GLY A 406 -9.10 -2.38 16.30
N ILE A 407 -10.01 -2.05 17.23
CA ILE A 407 -11.39 -2.57 17.22
C ILE A 407 -12.12 -2.13 15.96
N VAL A 408 -12.12 -0.83 15.65
CA VAL A 408 -12.82 -0.28 14.47
C VAL A 408 -12.26 -0.90 13.19
N THR A 409 -10.94 -1.02 13.10
CA THR A 409 -10.23 -1.64 11.96
C THR A 409 -10.64 -3.09 11.75
N ILE A 410 -10.61 -3.93 12.80
CA ILE A 410 -10.93 -5.35 12.69
C ILE A 410 -12.41 -5.57 12.37
N VAL A 411 -13.31 -4.80 12.98
CA VAL A 411 -14.74 -4.89 12.67
C VAL A 411 -15.02 -4.48 11.23
N ALA A 412 -14.42 -3.39 10.74
CA ALA A 412 -14.57 -2.93 9.36
C ALA A 412 -14.05 -3.97 8.36
N TYR A 413 -12.89 -4.59 8.66
CA TYR A 413 -12.37 -5.74 7.92
C TYR A 413 -13.38 -6.89 7.87
N LEU A 414 -13.91 -7.32 9.03
CA LEU A 414 -14.87 -8.42 9.11
C LEU A 414 -16.15 -8.15 8.33
N VAL A 415 -16.73 -6.95 8.45
CA VAL A 415 -17.94 -6.57 7.71
C VAL A 415 -17.73 -6.65 6.21
N ALA A 416 -16.62 -6.09 5.73
CA ALA A 416 -16.34 -6.15 4.32
C ALA A 416 -16.06 -7.61 3.87
N GLU A 417 -15.48 -8.47 4.71
CA GLU A 417 -15.25 -9.90 4.41
C GLU A 417 -16.57 -10.67 4.32
N MET A 418 -17.50 -10.40 5.24
CA MET A 418 -18.86 -10.96 5.22
C MET A 418 -19.64 -10.57 3.96
N LEU A 419 -19.38 -9.36 3.44
CA LEU A 419 -19.94 -8.88 2.16
C LEU A 419 -19.19 -9.42 0.93
N LYS A 420 -18.17 -10.25 1.13
CA LYS A 420 -17.35 -10.90 0.08
C LYS A 420 -16.73 -9.91 -0.91
N GLU A 421 -16.39 -8.71 -0.44
CA GLU A 421 -15.73 -7.72 -1.27
C GLU A 421 -14.22 -8.05 -1.33
N PRO A 422 -13.62 -8.26 -2.51
CA PRO A 422 -12.19 -8.56 -2.61
C PRO A 422 -11.32 -7.34 -2.23
N PRO A 423 -10.04 -7.55 -1.86
CA PRO A 423 -9.07 -6.46 -1.68
C PRO A 423 -8.99 -5.59 -2.95
N ILE A 424 -8.98 -4.26 -2.76
CA ILE A 424 -9.06 -3.31 -3.87
C ILE A 424 -7.86 -3.41 -4.83
N TYR A 425 -6.63 -3.56 -4.32
CA TYR A 425 -5.44 -3.61 -5.18
C TYR A 425 -5.32 -4.95 -5.92
N ASP A 426 -5.66 -6.07 -5.29
CA ASP A 426 -5.77 -7.37 -5.97
C ASP A 426 -6.80 -7.29 -7.13
N SER A 427 -7.95 -6.66 -6.90
CA SER A 427 -9.00 -6.47 -7.91
C SER A 427 -8.57 -5.55 -9.05
N LEU A 428 -7.83 -4.48 -8.73
CA LEU A 428 -7.28 -3.56 -9.72
C LEU A 428 -6.19 -4.25 -10.57
N LEU A 429 -5.34 -5.07 -9.95
CA LEU A 429 -4.33 -5.86 -10.64
C LEU A 429 -4.99 -6.85 -11.61
N GLN A 430 -6.02 -7.57 -11.17
CA GLN A 430 -6.78 -8.51 -12.00
C GLN A 430 -7.38 -7.82 -13.23
N ALA A 431 -7.96 -6.63 -13.04
CA ALA A 431 -8.51 -5.83 -14.15
C ALA A 431 -7.42 -5.37 -15.14
N MET A 432 -6.18 -5.17 -14.68
CA MET A 432 -5.06 -4.75 -15.53
C MET A 432 -4.41 -5.91 -16.28
N SER A 433 -4.27 -7.07 -15.65
CA SER A 433 -3.59 -8.23 -16.25
C SER A 433 -4.48 -9.01 -17.23
N GLY A 434 -5.81 -8.81 -17.17
CA GLY A 434 -6.77 -9.58 -17.97
C GLY A 434 -6.86 -11.05 -17.58
N GLN A 435 -6.11 -11.50 -16.57
CA GLN A 435 -6.19 -12.85 -16.03
C GLN A 435 -7.34 -12.91 -15.04
N SER A 436 -8.39 -13.66 -15.39
CA SER A 436 -9.57 -13.82 -14.55
C SER A 436 -9.32 -14.61 -13.26
N ASN A 437 -8.23 -15.38 -13.13
CA ASN A 437 -7.94 -16.18 -11.95
C ASN A 437 -6.49 -16.02 -11.47
N LEU A 438 -6.25 -15.05 -10.58
CA LEU A 438 -5.01 -14.96 -9.80
C LEU A 438 -4.78 -16.18 -8.89
N GLU A 439 -5.81 -17.01 -8.68
CA GLU A 439 -5.72 -18.26 -7.92
C GLU A 439 -4.78 -19.29 -8.55
N ASN A 440 -4.63 -19.30 -9.88
CA ASN A 440 -3.78 -20.25 -10.60
C ASN A 440 -2.32 -19.81 -10.69
N VAL A 441 -1.98 -18.62 -10.15
CA VAL A 441 -0.60 -18.13 -10.12
C VAL A 441 0.20 -18.95 -9.11
N GLN A 442 1.36 -19.45 -9.53
CA GLN A 442 2.31 -20.12 -8.63
C GLN A 442 2.87 -19.12 -7.61
N THR A 443 2.67 -19.43 -6.33
CA THR A 443 3.21 -18.70 -5.19
C THR A 443 4.15 -19.59 -4.39
N PHE A 444 5.05 -18.97 -3.64
CA PHE A 444 6.05 -19.68 -2.83
C PHE A 444 5.88 -19.30 -1.37
N PHE A 445 6.00 -20.28 -0.48
CA PHE A 445 6.14 -20.02 0.95
C PHE A 445 7.26 -20.86 1.54
N GLN A 446 7.83 -20.35 2.63
CA GLN A 446 8.84 -21.06 3.39
C GLN A 446 8.20 -21.60 4.67
N THR A 447 8.47 -22.86 5.00
CA THR A 447 8.04 -23.48 6.25
C THR A 447 9.18 -24.28 6.87
N LYS A 448 9.09 -24.60 8.16
CA LYS A 448 10.03 -25.48 8.86
C LYS A 448 9.32 -26.75 9.25
N VAL A 449 9.96 -27.89 9.02
CA VAL A 449 9.46 -29.20 9.44
C VAL A 449 9.44 -29.26 10.98
N PRO A 450 8.26 -29.36 11.61
CA PRO A 450 8.14 -29.51 13.06
C PRO A 450 8.78 -30.81 13.55
N VAL A 451 9.22 -30.84 14.81
CA VAL A 451 9.87 -32.03 15.40
C VAL A 451 8.91 -33.22 15.50
N VAL A 452 7.61 -32.94 15.66
CA VAL A 452 6.57 -33.94 15.90
C VAL A 452 5.76 -34.26 14.64
N ALA A 453 6.20 -33.79 13.47
CA ALA A 453 5.41 -33.93 12.26
C ALA A 453 5.35 -35.39 11.78
N SER A 454 4.16 -35.86 11.45
CA SER A 454 3.83 -37.20 10.95
C SER A 454 4.52 -37.53 9.61
N TYR A 455 4.95 -36.53 8.86
CA TYR A 455 5.69 -36.68 7.60
C TYR A 455 7.22 -36.63 7.77
N VAL A 456 7.72 -36.65 9.00
CA VAL A 456 9.15 -36.83 9.30
C VAL A 456 9.58 -38.25 8.91
N ASP A 457 10.81 -38.40 8.41
CA ASP A 457 11.42 -39.66 7.95
C ASP A 457 10.70 -40.39 6.80
N THR A 458 9.70 -39.74 6.22
CA THR A 458 8.97 -40.15 5.02
C THR A 458 9.69 -39.67 3.78
N GLN A 459 9.77 -40.51 2.73
CA GLN A 459 10.36 -40.12 1.45
C GLN A 459 9.44 -39.16 0.71
N LEU A 460 10.00 -38.22 -0.06
CA LEU A 460 9.22 -37.22 -0.78
C LEU A 460 8.16 -37.84 -1.71
N GLN A 461 8.46 -38.97 -2.33
CA GLN A 461 7.50 -39.69 -3.20
C GLN A 461 6.29 -40.25 -2.45
N ASP A 462 6.43 -40.51 -1.15
CA ASP A 462 5.38 -41.08 -0.31
C ASP A 462 4.57 -39.99 0.42
N LEU A 463 4.93 -38.71 0.22
CA LEU A 463 4.18 -37.58 0.75
C LEU A 463 2.92 -37.36 -0.08
N ASN A 464 1.78 -37.47 0.59
CA ASN A 464 0.49 -37.05 0.04
C ASN A 464 0.37 -35.51 0.06
N LEU A 465 1.19 -34.85 -0.75
CA LEU A 465 1.14 -33.40 -0.91
C LEU A 465 -0.21 -33.00 -1.52
N PRO A 466 -0.81 -31.88 -1.07
CA PRO A 466 -1.99 -31.33 -1.72
C PRO A 466 -1.71 -31.07 -3.20
N GLU A 467 -2.67 -31.40 -4.05
CA GLU A 467 -2.50 -31.31 -5.51
C GLU A 467 -2.05 -29.88 -5.93
N GLY A 468 -1.09 -29.80 -6.86
CA GLY A 468 -0.45 -28.55 -7.28
C GLY A 468 0.61 -28.00 -6.32
N THR A 469 0.96 -28.73 -5.26
CA THR A 469 2.03 -28.39 -4.31
C THR A 469 3.32 -29.13 -4.65
N LEU A 470 4.44 -28.41 -4.67
CA LEU A 470 5.76 -28.97 -4.93
C LEU A 470 6.78 -28.43 -3.94
N ILE A 471 7.58 -29.31 -3.34
CA ILE A 471 8.75 -28.91 -2.56
C ILE A 471 9.85 -28.59 -3.57
N VAL A 472 10.30 -27.33 -3.62
CA VAL A 472 11.26 -26.82 -4.61
C VAL A 472 12.70 -26.92 -4.10
N SER A 473 12.89 -26.71 -2.80
CA SER A 473 14.20 -26.90 -2.16
C SER A 473 14.02 -27.27 -0.69
N ILE A 474 14.93 -28.09 -0.19
CA ILE A 474 15.04 -28.44 1.22
C ILE A 474 16.34 -27.84 1.73
N ARG A 475 16.28 -27.07 2.80
CA ARG A 475 17.47 -26.55 3.46
C ARG A 475 17.66 -27.23 4.80
N ARG A 476 18.69 -28.06 4.89
CA ARG A 476 19.04 -28.81 6.09
C ARG A 476 20.38 -28.33 6.64
N ASN A 477 20.38 -27.86 7.89
CA ASN A 477 21.61 -27.41 8.57
C ASN A 477 22.46 -26.41 7.76
N GLY A 478 21.80 -25.52 7.01
CA GLY A 478 22.48 -24.52 6.17
C GLY A 478 22.61 -24.92 4.70
N THR A 479 22.69 -26.21 4.39
CA THR A 479 22.89 -26.75 3.03
C THR A 479 21.58 -26.93 2.26
N TYR A 480 21.59 -26.59 0.96
CA TYR A 480 20.47 -26.86 0.06
C TYR A 480 20.56 -28.28 -0.50
N ILE A 481 19.45 -29.02 -0.37
CA ILE A 481 19.24 -30.37 -0.87
C ILE A 481 18.19 -30.27 -1.97
N VAL A 482 18.48 -30.87 -3.13
CA VAL A 482 17.53 -31.00 -4.22
C VAL A 482 16.46 -32.02 -3.80
N PRO A 483 15.16 -31.69 -3.89
CA PRO A 483 14.07 -32.55 -3.46
C PRO A 483 13.85 -33.69 -4.46
N LEU A 484 14.72 -34.69 -4.42
CA LEU A 484 14.56 -35.94 -5.17
C LEU A 484 13.62 -36.90 -4.43
N ASN A 485 12.99 -37.80 -5.17
CA ASN A 485 11.97 -38.73 -4.67
C ASN A 485 12.40 -39.55 -3.44
N ASP A 486 13.68 -39.88 -3.33
CA ASP A 486 14.26 -40.69 -2.26
C ASP A 486 14.65 -39.89 -1.00
N VAL A 487 14.63 -38.55 -1.09
CA VAL A 487 14.97 -37.67 0.03
C VAL A 487 13.91 -37.78 1.12
N LYS A 488 14.36 -37.97 2.36
CA LYS A 488 13.50 -38.00 3.54
C LYS A 488 13.52 -36.65 4.24
N LEU A 489 12.35 -36.14 4.64
CA LEU A 489 12.25 -34.92 5.45
C LEU A 489 12.71 -35.18 6.89
N GLN A 490 13.48 -34.25 7.46
CA GLN A 490 13.97 -34.33 8.83
C GLN A 490 13.47 -33.15 9.68
N PRO A 491 13.36 -33.32 11.01
CA PRO A 491 13.03 -32.22 11.92
C PRO A 491 13.96 -31.03 11.72
N GLY A 492 13.38 -29.83 11.60
CA GLY A 492 14.12 -28.59 11.43
C GLY A 492 14.57 -28.28 10.00
N ASP A 493 14.25 -29.12 9.02
CA ASP A 493 14.42 -28.77 7.60
C ASP A 493 13.60 -27.54 7.25
N GLU A 494 14.24 -26.57 6.58
CA GLU A 494 13.58 -25.40 6.00
C GLU A 494 13.14 -25.73 4.57
N LEU A 495 11.84 -25.82 4.34
CA LEU A 495 11.26 -26.15 3.03
C LEU A 495 10.88 -24.87 2.29
N GLN A 496 11.26 -24.79 1.01
CA GLN A 496 10.67 -23.84 0.08
C GLN A 496 9.64 -24.59 -0.77
N VAL A 497 8.38 -24.22 -0.63
CA VAL A 497 7.24 -24.92 -1.25
C VAL A 497 6.60 -23.98 -2.27
N SER A 498 6.32 -24.50 -3.46
CA SER A 498 5.53 -23.84 -4.52
C SER A 498 4.13 -24.42 -4.53
N CYS A 499 3.11 -23.57 -4.65
CA CYS A 499 1.74 -24.01 -4.89
C CYS A 499 0.95 -22.93 -5.63
N GLU A 500 -0.20 -23.29 -6.19
CA GLU A 500 -1.16 -22.30 -6.68
C GLU A 500 -1.67 -21.42 -5.53
N ARG A 501 -1.86 -20.12 -5.78
CA ARG A 501 -2.30 -19.14 -4.77
C ARG A 501 -3.63 -19.52 -4.11
N GLY A 502 -4.59 -20.04 -4.87
CA GLY A 502 -5.87 -20.52 -4.33
C GLY A 502 -5.72 -21.71 -3.36
N ARG A 503 -4.62 -22.47 -3.48
CA ARG A 503 -4.33 -23.66 -2.67
C ARG A 503 -3.35 -23.38 -1.52
N LEU A 504 -2.87 -22.14 -1.37
CA LEU A 504 -1.89 -21.75 -0.35
C LEU A 504 -2.33 -22.13 1.07
N LYS A 505 -3.62 -21.94 1.40
CA LYS A 505 -4.15 -22.29 2.72
C LYS A 505 -4.07 -23.79 2.98
N ALA A 506 -4.47 -24.61 2.01
CA ALA A 506 -4.40 -26.07 2.10
C ALA A 506 -2.94 -26.56 2.21
N ALA A 507 -2.04 -25.99 1.38
CA ALA A 507 -0.62 -26.30 1.42
C ALA A 507 0.02 -25.92 2.76
N LYS A 508 -0.25 -24.72 3.29
CA LYS A 508 0.24 -24.30 4.61
C LYS A 508 -0.30 -25.18 5.72
N SER A 509 -1.60 -25.49 5.70
CA SER A 509 -2.21 -26.38 6.69
C SER A 509 -1.53 -27.74 6.70
N TYR A 510 -1.26 -28.36 5.53
CA TYR A 510 -0.58 -29.65 5.46
C TYR A 510 0.76 -29.66 6.21
N PHE A 511 1.57 -28.61 6.09
CA PHE A 511 2.86 -28.52 6.78
C PHE A 511 2.77 -28.00 8.23
N GLN A 512 1.57 -27.66 8.73
CA GLN A 512 1.36 -27.14 10.09
C GLN A 512 0.53 -28.06 10.98
N SER A 513 -0.43 -28.80 10.41
CA SER A 513 -1.37 -29.66 11.14
C SER A 513 -0.90 -31.09 11.31
N ASN A 514 0.05 -31.50 10.46
CA ASN A 514 0.64 -32.83 10.44
C ASN A 514 2.05 -32.77 10.96
#